data_AF-G5DZW3-F1
#
_entry.id   AF-G5DZW3-F1
#
_cell.length_a   1.000
_cell.length_b   1.000
_cell.length_c   1.000
_cell.angle_alpha   90.00
_cell.angle_beta   90.00
_cell.angle_gamma   90.00
#
_symmetry.space_group_name_H-M   'P 1'
#
loop_
_entity.id
_entity.type
_entity.pdbx_description
1 polymer ?
#
loop_
_entity_poly.entity_id
_entity_poly.type
_entity_poly.pdbx_seq_one_letter_code
_entity_poly.pdbx_strand_id
1 'polypeptide(L)'
;NSRLLLPCGRYISQAAAKKNVDFEYDGPLMKAEVPGPRSRELIKQLSTIQNTDAVHFFCNYEESRGNYLIDQVITMSCGSCSNENAYKLIFMWYRNKERGQAGFTKEELDSSMINQSPGCPDYSILSFMGGFHGRTMGCLATTHSKAIHKLDIPSFDWPIAPFPRLKYPLEQFVKENQDEEARCLEEVEDLIVKKKKKK
;
A
#
# COMPACT_ATOMS: atom_id res chain seq x y z
N ASN A 1 -52.93 -8.56 4.23
CA ASN A 1 -53.08 -7.95 2.88
C ASN A 1 -53.00 -6.45 3.04
N SER A 2 -51.94 -5.74 2.67
CA SER A 2 -51.25 -5.85 1.38
C SER A 2 -49.80 -5.36 1.49
N ARG A 3 -48.86 -6.14 0.95
CA ARG A 3 -47.48 -5.72 0.70
C ARG A 3 -47.49 -4.69 -0.44
N LEU A 4 -47.07 -3.45 -0.15
CA LEU A 4 -46.66 -2.50 -1.18
C LEU A 4 -45.24 -2.88 -1.65
N LEU A 5 -45.20 -3.66 -2.74
CA LEU A 5 -44.00 -3.88 -3.53
C LEU A 5 -43.69 -2.59 -4.30
N LEU A 6 -42.78 -1.77 -3.77
CA LEU A 6 -42.14 -0.73 -4.57
C LEU A 6 -41.03 -1.39 -5.42
N PRO A 7 -40.98 -1.16 -6.74
CA PRO A 7 -39.86 -1.63 -7.53
C PRO A 7 -38.63 -0.80 -7.17
N CYS A 8 -37.67 -1.41 -6.49
CA CYS A 8 -36.32 -0.87 -6.34
C CYS A 8 -35.64 -0.91 -7.72
N GLY A 9 -35.91 0.11 -8.53
CA GLY A 9 -35.20 0.36 -9.76
C GLY A 9 -33.75 0.69 -9.41
N ARG A 10 -32.81 -0.17 -9.81
CA ARG A 10 -31.39 0.20 -9.86
C ARG A 10 -31.27 1.34 -10.86
N TYR A 11 -31.07 2.56 -10.37
CA TYR A 11 -30.59 3.65 -11.21
C TYR A 11 -29.16 3.29 -11.63
N ILE A 12 -29.03 2.63 -12.78
CA ILE A 12 -27.78 2.57 -13.50
C ILE A 12 -27.59 3.98 -14.04
N SER A 13 -26.68 4.75 -13.45
CA SER A 13 -26.15 5.93 -14.11
C SER A 13 -25.57 5.47 -15.44
N GLN A 14 -26.26 5.73 -16.55
CA GLN A 14 -25.62 5.63 -17.85
C GLN A 14 -24.50 6.67 -17.86
N ALA A 15 -23.26 6.21 -17.69
CA ALA A 15 -22.12 6.99 -18.08
C ALA A 15 -22.27 7.23 -19.59
N ALA A 16 -22.58 8.47 -19.97
CA ALA A 16 -22.48 8.89 -21.34
C ALA A 16 -20.99 8.83 -21.70
N ALA A 17 -20.53 7.70 -22.23
CA ALA A 17 -19.24 7.59 -22.86
C ALA A 17 -19.29 8.37 -24.18
N LYS A 18 -19.20 9.70 -24.09
CA LYS A 18 -18.69 10.48 -25.22
C LYS A 18 -17.24 10.02 -25.40
N LYS A 19 -16.99 9.17 -26.40
CA LYS A 19 -15.63 8.95 -26.90
C LYS A 19 -15.11 10.31 -27.37
N ASN A 20 -14.29 10.96 -26.54
CA ASN A 20 -13.55 12.12 -26.99
C ASN A 20 -12.34 11.58 -27.74
N VAL A 21 -12.45 11.49 -29.07
CA VAL A 21 -11.53 10.77 -29.97
C VAL A 21 -10.12 11.39 -29.99
N ASP A 22 -9.94 12.59 -29.40
CA ASP A 22 -8.68 13.35 -29.42
C ASP A 22 -7.79 13.21 -28.17
N PHE A 23 -8.15 12.36 -27.19
CA PHE A 23 -7.46 12.32 -25.88
C PHE A 23 -6.76 10.99 -25.54
N GLU A 24 -6.90 9.96 -26.37
CA GLU A 24 -6.38 8.60 -26.11
C GLU A 24 -5.86 7.98 -27.41
N TYR A 25 -4.80 7.18 -27.36
CA TYR A 25 -4.25 6.53 -28.54
C TYR A 25 -5.05 5.26 -28.92
N ASP A 26 -5.17 4.96 -30.21
CA ASP A 26 -5.94 3.82 -30.72
C ASP A 26 -5.30 2.44 -30.45
N GLY A 27 -4.02 2.41 -30.08
CA GLY A 27 -3.30 1.18 -29.77
C GLY A 27 -1.79 1.36 -29.65
N PRO A 28 -1.06 0.31 -29.23
CA PRO A 28 0.40 0.37 -29.11
C PRO A 28 1.09 0.42 -30.47
N LEU A 29 2.04 1.34 -30.65
CA LEU A 29 2.88 1.45 -31.86
C LEU A 29 4.36 1.33 -31.49
N MET A 30 4.92 0.13 -31.64
CA MET A 30 6.32 -0.16 -31.33
C MET A 30 7.23 0.29 -32.47
N LYS A 31 8.17 1.21 -32.19
CA LYS A 31 9.14 1.73 -33.17
C LYS A 31 10.55 1.14 -33.03
N ALA A 32 10.85 0.50 -31.90
CA ALA A 32 12.15 -0.09 -31.60
C ALA A 32 12.03 -1.15 -30.49
N GLU A 33 13.11 -1.90 -30.29
CA GLU A 33 13.31 -2.75 -29.12
C GLU A 33 13.34 -1.91 -27.82
N VAL A 34 12.87 -2.46 -26.71
CA VAL A 34 12.86 -1.80 -25.40
C VAL A 34 13.88 -2.51 -24.50
N PRO A 35 14.91 -1.81 -23.96
CA PRO A 35 15.18 -0.37 -24.09
C PRO A 35 15.77 0.05 -25.44
N GLY A 36 15.21 1.13 -26.01
CA GLY A 36 15.70 1.69 -27.28
C GLY A 36 17.12 2.26 -27.19
N PRO A 37 17.77 2.55 -28.33
CA PRO A 37 19.14 3.07 -28.37
C PRO A 37 19.32 4.36 -27.54
N ARG A 38 18.34 5.27 -27.57
CA ARG A 38 18.36 6.50 -26.76
C ARG A 38 18.21 6.22 -25.25
N SER A 39 17.40 5.24 -24.86
CA SER A 39 17.28 4.83 -23.45
C SER A 39 18.56 4.18 -22.95
N ARG A 40 19.24 3.35 -23.77
CA ARG A 40 20.52 2.73 -23.41
C ARG A 40 21.63 3.76 -23.18
N GLU A 41 21.70 4.80 -24.01
CA GLU A 41 22.66 5.90 -23.81
C GLU A 41 22.39 6.66 -22.51
N LEU A 42 21.12 6.96 -22.20
CA LEU A 42 20.73 7.62 -20.96
C LEU A 42 20.99 6.75 -19.72
N ILE A 43 20.79 5.42 -19.82
CA ILE A 43 21.17 4.48 -18.75
C ILE A 43 22.69 4.55 -18.51
N LYS A 44 23.50 4.56 -19.56
CA LYS A 44 24.97 4.65 -19.47
C LYS A 44 25.44 5.97 -18.85
N GLN A 45 24.74 7.07 -19.10
CA GLN A 45 25.03 8.35 -18.46
C GLN A 45 24.63 8.33 -16.99
N LEU A 46 23.45 7.80 -16.68
CA LEU A 46 22.93 7.72 -15.31
C LEU A 46 23.73 6.74 -14.43
N SER A 47 24.32 5.69 -15.02
CA SER A 47 25.13 4.68 -14.33
C SER A 47 26.42 5.22 -13.74
N THR A 48 26.86 6.41 -14.19
CA THR A 48 28.04 7.09 -13.64
C THR A 48 27.77 7.74 -12.28
N ILE A 49 26.51 8.03 -11.96
CA ILE A 49 26.11 8.79 -10.78
C ILE A 49 25.38 7.89 -9.76
N GLN A 50 24.55 6.97 -10.23
CA GLN A 50 23.78 6.05 -9.38
C GLN A 50 23.74 4.65 -9.99
N ASN A 51 23.52 3.63 -9.18
CA ASN A 51 23.28 2.28 -9.70
C ASN A 51 22.01 2.29 -10.57
N THR A 52 22.13 1.83 -11.82
CA THR A 52 21.05 1.83 -12.82
C THR A 52 20.50 0.43 -13.11
N ASP A 53 20.85 -0.60 -12.35
CA ASP A 53 20.45 -1.99 -12.62
C ASP A 53 18.92 -2.16 -12.59
N ALA A 54 18.21 -1.25 -11.93
CA ALA A 54 16.75 -1.21 -11.85
C ALA A 54 16.07 -0.33 -12.94
N VAL A 55 16.83 0.33 -13.82
CA VAL A 55 16.26 1.22 -14.85
C VAL A 55 15.90 0.41 -16.09
N HIS A 56 14.60 0.28 -16.38
CA HIS A 56 14.14 -0.47 -17.55
C HIS A 56 14.26 0.32 -18.86
N PHE A 57 13.79 1.56 -18.91
CA PHE A 57 13.90 2.49 -20.05
C PHE A 57 13.49 3.92 -19.61
N PHE A 58 13.77 4.93 -20.43
CA PHE A 58 13.38 6.32 -20.18
C PHE A 58 12.08 6.66 -20.92
N CYS A 59 11.16 7.35 -20.23
CA CYS A 59 9.84 7.71 -20.77
C CYS A 59 9.78 9.17 -21.24
N ASN A 60 8.97 9.44 -22.27
CA ASN A 60 8.58 10.81 -22.66
C ASN A 60 7.16 11.10 -22.15
N TYR A 61 7.06 11.91 -21.08
CA TYR A 61 5.78 12.23 -20.45
C TYR A 61 4.98 13.31 -21.20
N GLU A 62 5.61 14.07 -22.11
CA GLU A 62 4.97 15.16 -22.87
C GLU A 62 3.89 14.65 -23.85
N GLU A 63 3.89 13.35 -24.15
CA GLU A 63 2.93 12.67 -25.03
C GLU A 63 1.83 11.89 -24.26
N SER A 64 1.82 11.90 -22.93
CA SER A 64 0.84 11.14 -22.11
C SER A 64 -0.42 11.97 -21.77
N ARG A 65 -1.62 11.40 -21.90
CA ARG A 65 -2.92 12.09 -21.65
C ARG A 65 -3.91 11.19 -20.85
N GLY A 66 -4.72 11.81 -19.96
CA GLY A 66 -5.69 11.16 -19.02
C GLY A 66 -5.56 11.73 -17.58
N ASN A 67 -6.37 11.49 -16.54
CA ASN A 67 -7.70 10.91 -16.28
C ASN A 67 -8.16 11.56 -14.93
N TYR A 68 -9.37 12.13 -14.82
CA TYR A 68 -9.77 13.02 -13.71
C TYR A 68 -10.08 12.32 -12.37
N LEU A 69 -9.83 13.03 -11.25
CA LEU A 69 -9.90 12.56 -9.86
C LEU A 69 -10.94 13.33 -9.01
N ILE A 70 -11.50 12.68 -7.99
CA ILE A 70 -12.59 13.17 -7.10
C ILE A 70 -12.04 13.57 -5.71
N ASP A 71 -12.77 14.46 -5.03
CA ASP A 71 -12.43 15.15 -3.76
C ASP A 71 -12.63 14.28 -2.49
N GLN A 72 -11.93 14.66 -1.40
CA GLN A 72 -11.67 14.02 -0.10
C GLN A 72 -10.37 13.18 -0.01
N VAL A 73 -9.28 13.69 -0.58
CA VAL A 73 -7.97 13.00 -0.62
C VAL A 73 -6.87 13.88 -0.01
N ILE A 74 -6.11 13.33 0.95
CA ILE A 74 -4.81 13.90 1.31
C ILE A 74 -3.82 13.44 0.25
N THR A 75 -3.34 14.38 -0.57
CA THR A 75 -2.39 14.08 -1.64
C THR A 75 -0.96 13.98 -1.11
N MET A 76 -0.19 13.04 -1.66
CA MET A 76 1.18 12.73 -1.28
C MET A 76 2.00 12.49 -2.55
N SER A 77 3.29 12.82 -2.53
CA SER A 77 4.14 12.82 -3.73
C SER A 77 4.57 11.43 -4.21
N CYS A 78 4.54 10.40 -3.36
CA CYS A 78 4.91 9.03 -3.72
C CYS A 78 4.20 7.99 -2.83
N GLY A 79 4.17 6.73 -3.28
CA GLY A 79 3.52 5.65 -2.51
C GLY A 79 4.12 5.42 -1.12
N SER A 80 5.43 5.65 -0.94
CA SER A 80 6.07 5.48 0.38
C SER A 80 5.57 6.54 1.38
N CYS A 81 5.52 7.82 0.98
CA CYS A 81 5.01 8.86 1.89
C CYS A 81 3.50 8.77 2.09
N SER A 82 2.75 8.25 1.12
CA SER A 82 1.34 7.88 1.31
C SER A 82 1.18 6.86 2.44
N ASN A 83 1.92 5.76 2.39
CA ASN A 83 1.84 4.71 3.41
C ASN A 83 2.34 5.20 4.78
N GLU A 84 3.44 5.95 4.87
CA GLU A 84 3.90 6.47 6.16
C GLU A 84 2.92 7.46 6.79
N ASN A 85 2.29 8.32 5.99
CA ASN A 85 1.25 9.21 6.52
C ASN A 85 0.00 8.42 6.93
N ALA A 86 -0.39 7.39 6.18
CA ALA A 86 -1.46 6.49 6.58
C ALA A 86 -1.17 5.81 7.93
N TYR A 87 0.05 5.32 8.15
CA TYR A 87 0.46 4.71 9.42
C TYR A 87 0.35 5.70 10.58
N LYS A 88 0.88 6.92 10.41
CA LYS A 88 0.75 7.99 11.42
C LYS A 88 -0.70 8.31 11.74
N LEU A 89 -1.57 8.43 10.73
CA LEU A 89 -2.99 8.69 10.93
C LEU A 89 -3.68 7.56 11.71
N ILE A 90 -3.35 6.30 11.41
CA ILE A 90 -3.85 5.14 12.16
C ILE A 90 -3.39 5.18 13.62
N PHE A 91 -2.11 5.48 13.87
CA PHE A 91 -1.60 5.60 15.24
C PHE A 91 -2.25 6.75 16.02
N MET A 92 -2.42 7.92 15.38
CA MET A 92 -3.11 9.07 15.98
C MET A 92 -4.57 8.74 16.29
N TRP A 93 -5.28 8.11 15.34
CA TRP A 93 -6.65 7.66 15.55
C TRP A 93 -6.75 6.67 16.72
N TYR A 94 -5.84 5.70 16.80
CA TYR A 94 -5.85 4.70 17.86
C TYR A 94 -5.52 5.32 19.24
N ARG A 95 -4.52 6.22 19.34
CA ARG A 95 -4.25 7.00 20.56
C ARG A 95 -5.47 7.83 20.96
N ASN A 96 -6.12 8.51 20.01
CA ASN A 96 -7.31 9.33 20.29
C ASN A 96 -8.47 8.47 20.78
N LYS A 97 -8.63 7.26 20.25
CA LYS A 97 -9.61 6.29 20.74
C LYS A 97 -9.32 5.86 22.19
N GLU A 98 -8.05 5.61 22.54
CA GLU A 98 -7.65 5.28 23.92
C GLU A 98 -7.81 6.47 24.89
N ARG A 99 -7.45 7.68 24.44
CA ARG A 99 -7.51 8.92 25.22
C ARG A 99 -8.94 9.46 25.39
N GLY A 100 -9.84 9.13 24.46
CA GLY A 100 -11.21 9.63 24.44
C GLY A 100 -11.25 11.15 24.20
N GLN A 101 -12.01 11.86 25.04
CA GLN A 101 -12.15 13.32 24.96
C GLN A 101 -11.10 14.10 25.76
N ALA A 102 -10.15 13.42 26.41
CA ALA A 102 -9.11 14.10 27.18
C ALA A 102 -8.09 14.77 26.24
N GLY A 103 -7.61 15.95 26.64
CA GLY A 103 -6.49 16.62 25.97
C GLY A 103 -5.15 15.92 26.21
N PHE A 104 -4.10 16.38 25.53
CA PHE A 104 -2.74 15.85 25.72
C PHE A 104 -2.21 16.16 27.13
N THR A 105 -1.55 15.19 27.77
CA THR A 105 -0.89 15.44 29.06
C THR A 105 0.46 16.11 28.85
N LYS A 106 0.95 16.83 29.86
CA LYS A 106 2.31 17.42 29.81
C LYS A 106 3.38 16.34 29.64
N GLU A 107 3.21 15.19 30.29
CA GLU A 107 4.14 14.05 30.18
C GLU A 107 4.16 13.48 28.75
N GLU A 108 3.00 13.34 28.08
CA GLU A 108 2.95 12.91 26.68
C GLU A 108 3.68 13.90 25.76
N LEU A 109 3.49 15.20 25.97
CA LEU A 109 4.18 16.24 25.19
C LEU A 109 5.69 16.19 25.41
N ASP A 110 6.14 16.18 26.67
CA ASP A 110 7.56 16.23 27.04
C ASP A 110 8.29 14.95 26.58
N SER A 111 7.70 13.77 26.79
CA SER A 111 8.31 12.48 26.39
C SER A 111 8.32 12.25 24.87
N SER A 112 7.35 12.79 24.12
CA SER A 112 7.30 12.64 22.66
C SER A 112 8.50 13.28 21.95
N MET A 113 8.99 14.40 22.49
CA MET A 113 10.12 15.14 21.92
C MET A 113 11.46 14.42 22.08
N ILE A 114 11.53 13.40 22.95
CA ILE A 114 12.73 12.61 23.22
C ILE A 114 12.55 11.13 22.88
N ASN A 115 11.56 10.79 22.05
CA ASN A 115 11.27 9.43 21.57
C ASN A 115 10.92 8.42 22.69
N GLN A 116 10.33 8.88 23.79
CA GLN A 116 9.95 8.04 24.93
C GLN A 116 8.44 7.93 25.10
N SER A 117 7.99 6.85 25.72
CA SER A 117 6.60 6.72 26.18
C SER A 117 6.35 7.64 27.38
N PRO A 118 5.10 8.11 27.61
CA PRO A 118 3.87 7.80 26.86
C PRO A 118 3.67 8.58 25.55
N GLY A 119 4.50 9.60 25.27
CA GLY A 119 4.39 10.44 24.08
C GLY A 119 4.62 9.71 22.76
N CYS A 120 5.57 8.78 22.75
CA CYS A 120 5.80 7.82 21.67
C CYS A 120 5.28 6.43 22.10
N PRO A 121 4.08 6.02 21.63
CA PRO A 121 3.52 4.73 21.97
C PRO A 121 4.22 3.58 21.23
N ASP A 122 4.42 2.44 21.88
CA ASP A 122 4.90 1.21 21.24
C ASP A 122 3.75 0.47 20.53
N TYR A 123 3.23 1.10 19.48
CA TYR A 123 2.22 0.52 18.58
C TYR A 123 2.86 -0.22 17.42
N SER A 124 2.06 -1.02 16.72
CA SER A 124 2.51 -1.78 15.56
C SER A 124 1.49 -1.81 14.44
N ILE A 125 1.99 -1.91 13.20
CA ILE A 125 1.18 -2.22 12.02
C ILE A 125 1.41 -3.70 11.68
N LEU A 126 0.33 -4.48 11.57
CA LEU A 126 0.40 -5.84 11.05
C LEU A 126 0.56 -5.80 9.53
N SER A 127 1.48 -6.62 9.01
CA SER A 127 1.76 -6.74 7.58
C SER A 127 1.81 -8.19 7.15
N PHE A 128 1.82 -8.44 5.85
CA PHE A 128 1.81 -9.79 5.28
C PHE A 128 3.13 -10.15 4.61
N MET A 129 3.55 -11.42 4.76
CA MET A 129 4.66 -11.99 4.00
C MET A 129 4.42 -11.84 2.49
N GLY A 130 5.43 -11.43 1.74
CA GLY A 130 5.31 -11.12 0.31
C GLY A 130 4.85 -9.69 0.00
N GLY A 131 4.38 -8.92 0.99
CA GLY A 131 3.93 -7.53 0.79
C GLY A 131 5.04 -6.55 0.38
N PHE A 132 4.68 -5.48 -0.33
CA PHE A 132 5.58 -4.36 -0.67
C PHE A 132 4.87 -3.02 -0.49
N HIS A 133 5.32 -2.24 0.50
CA HIS A 133 4.69 -0.98 0.89
C HIS A 133 5.62 0.24 0.74
N GLY A 134 6.81 0.06 0.18
CA GLY A 134 7.80 1.13 0.00
C GLY A 134 9.11 0.82 0.70
N ARG A 135 10.04 1.80 0.68
CA ARG A 135 11.43 1.60 1.13
C ARG A 135 11.90 2.57 2.21
N THR A 136 11.09 3.55 2.59
CA THR A 136 11.33 4.34 3.80
C THR A 136 11.17 3.46 5.04
N MET A 137 11.81 3.79 6.17
CA MET A 137 11.95 2.85 7.30
C MET A 137 10.62 2.28 7.81
N GLY A 138 9.57 3.09 7.93
CA GLY A 138 8.25 2.62 8.37
C GLY A 138 7.61 1.67 7.35
N CYS A 139 7.63 2.06 6.07
CA CYS A 139 7.14 1.24 4.96
C CYS A 139 7.95 -0.06 4.78
N LEU A 140 9.25 -0.01 5.02
CA LEU A 140 10.15 -1.14 4.88
C LEU A 140 9.91 -2.18 5.97
N ALA A 141 9.56 -1.75 7.18
CA ALA A 141 9.17 -2.65 8.27
C ALA A 141 7.97 -3.54 7.88
N THR A 142 7.02 -2.96 7.14
CA THR A 142 5.86 -3.67 6.60
C THR A 142 6.11 -4.39 5.27
N THR A 143 7.24 -4.17 4.61
CA THR A 143 7.59 -4.79 3.33
C THR A 143 8.31 -6.12 3.55
N HIS A 144 7.89 -7.20 2.89
CA HIS A 144 8.46 -8.55 3.03
C HIS A 144 8.59 -9.24 1.67
N SER A 145 9.15 -8.52 0.70
CA SER A 145 9.18 -8.91 -0.72
C SER A 145 10.44 -9.70 -1.13
N LYS A 146 11.62 -9.13 -0.93
CA LYS A 146 12.93 -9.74 -1.24
C LYS A 146 13.94 -9.36 -0.16
N ALA A 147 14.85 -10.28 0.15
CA ALA A 147 15.89 -10.07 1.16
C ALA A 147 16.75 -8.82 0.88
N ILE A 148 17.14 -8.61 -0.38
CA ILE A 148 17.97 -7.47 -0.79
C ILE A 148 17.30 -6.11 -0.56
N HIS A 149 15.99 -6.07 -0.36
CA HIS A 149 15.30 -4.83 -0.01
C HIS A 149 15.43 -4.47 1.48
N LYS A 150 15.71 -5.44 2.35
CA LYS A 150 15.65 -5.28 3.82
C LYS A 150 16.98 -5.46 4.54
N LEU A 151 17.90 -6.22 3.95
CA LEU A 151 19.19 -6.53 4.55
C LEU A 151 19.91 -5.24 4.98
N ASP A 152 20.57 -5.27 6.13
CA ASP A 152 21.36 -4.18 6.71
C ASP A 152 20.58 -2.91 7.14
N ILE A 153 19.24 -2.95 7.15
CA ILE A 153 18.39 -1.82 7.54
C ILE A 153 17.66 -2.13 8.87
N PRO A 154 17.78 -1.28 9.91
CA PRO A 154 17.03 -1.45 11.16
C PRO A 154 15.52 -1.52 10.92
N SER A 155 14.81 -2.27 11.77
CA SER A 155 13.37 -2.48 11.62
C SER A 155 12.63 -2.47 12.96
N PHE A 156 11.31 -2.59 12.91
CA PHE A 156 10.44 -2.61 14.07
C PHE A 156 9.96 -4.04 14.36
N ASP A 157 9.83 -4.40 15.63
CA ASP A 157 9.24 -5.68 16.09
C ASP A 157 7.70 -5.66 15.93
N TRP A 158 7.26 -5.64 14.68
CA TRP A 158 5.85 -5.63 14.28
C TRP A 158 5.39 -7.01 13.78
N PRO A 159 4.11 -7.38 13.97
CA PRO A 159 3.62 -8.69 13.56
C PRO A 159 3.58 -8.84 12.03
N ILE A 160 3.96 -10.03 11.57
CA ILE A 160 4.00 -10.41 10.15
C ILE A 160 3.18 -11.68 9.99
N ALA A 161 2.04 -11.58 9.31
CA ALA A 161 1.16 -12.71 9.02
C ALA A 161 1.52 -13.37 7.69
N PRO A 162 1.23 -14.67 7.50
CA PRO A 162 1.33 -15.30 6.19
C PRO A 162 0.28 -14.74 5.22
N PHE A 163 0.65 -14.59 3.95
CA PHE A 163 -0.32 -14.34 2.88
C PHE A 163 -0.71 -15.67 2.23
N PRO A 164 -2.01 -15.92 1.92
CA PRO A 164 -2.45 -17.19 1.36
C PRO A 164 -1.75 -17.51 0.03
N ARG A 165 -1.17 -18.70 -0.07
CA ARG A 165 -0.55 -19.19 -1.31
C ARG A 165 -1.47 -20.20 -2.00
N LEU A 166 -2.35 -19.69 -2.86
CA LEU A 166 -3.32 -20.50 -3.59
C LEU A 166 -2.66 -21.50 -4.55
N LYS A 167 -3.25 -22.69 -4.63
CA LYS A 167 -2.90 -23.72 -5.62
C LYS A 167 -3.77 -23.56 -6.87
N TYR A 168 -3.17 -23.83 -8.02
CA TYR A 168 -3.78 -23.68 -9.35
C TYR A 168 -3.70 -24.99 -10.13
N PRO A 169 -4.68 -25.31 -11.00
CA PRO A 169 -5.89 -24.53 -11.32
C PRO A 169 -6.89 -24.41 -10.15
N LEU A 170 -7.52 -23.25 -9.97
CA LEU A 170 -8.30 -22.93 -8.76
C LEU A 170 -9.45 -23.91 -8.52
N GLU A 171 -10.07 -24.37 -9.60
CA GLU A 171 -11.22 -25.27 -9.58
C GLU A 171 -10.87 -26.65 -9.02
N GLN A 172 -9.59 -27.05 -9.08
CA GLN A 172 -9.11 -28.33 -8.58
C GLN A 172 -8.74 -28.29 -7.09
N PHE A 173 -8.53 -27.11 -6.53
CA PHE A 173 -8.01 -26.92 -5.16
C PHE A 173 -8.92 -26.05 -4.29
N VAL A 174 -10.24 -26.07 -4.54
CA VAL A 174 -11.21 -25.22 -3.83
C VAL A 174 -11.10 -25.39 -2.32
N LYS A 175 -11.05 -26.64 -1.85
CA LYS A 175 -10.98 -26.93 -0.41
C LYS A 175 -9.63 -26.52 0.18
N GLU A 176 -8.53 -26.88 -0.48
CA GLU A 176 -7.18 -26.55 -0.02
C GLU A 176 -6.95 -25.05 0.04
N ASN A 177 -7.51 -24.30 -0.90
CA ASN A 177 -7.42 -22.84 -0.93
C ASN A 177 -8.28 -22.21 0.17
N GLN A 178 -9.48 -22.73 0.44
CA GLN A 178 -10.32 -22.29 1.57
C GLN A 178 -9.64 -22.57 2.91
N ASP A 179 -9.07 -23.77 3.09
CA ASP A 179 -8.35 -24.15 4.31
C ASP A 179 -7.10 -23.27 4.52
N GLU A 180 -6.36 -22.94 3.45
CA GLU A 180 -5.19 -22.05 3.52
C GLU A 180 -5.56 -20.59 3.84
N GLU A 181 -6.66 -20.08 3.29
CA GLU A 181 -7.18 -18.76 3.64
C GLU A 181 -7.63 -18.72 5.11
N ALA A 182 -8.35 -19.74 5.57
CA ALA A 182 -8.80 -19.85 6.96
C ALA A 182 -7.61 -19.87 7.93
N ARG A 183 -6.60 -20.69 7.67
CA ARG A 183 -5.35 -20.74 8.47
C ARG A 183 -4.68 -19.36 8.55
N CYS A 184 -4.56 -18.66 7.41
CA CYS A 184 -3.95 -17.32 7.40
C CYS A 184 -4.75 -16.31 8.24
N LEU A 185 -6.09 -16.39 8.22
CA LEU A 185 -6.95 -15.52 9.02
C LEU A 185 -6.82 -15.79 10.52
N GLU A 186 -6.77 -17.07 10.91
CA GLU A 186 -6.54 -17.48 12.32
C GLU A 186 -5.20 -16.93 12.83
N GLU A 187 -4.13 -17.02 12.04
CA GLU A 187 -2.82 -16.48 12.43
C GLU A 187 -2.79 -14.95 12.55
N VAL A 188 -3.58 -14.23 11.74
CA VAL A 188 -3.73 -12.78 11.89
C VAL A 188 -4.35 -12.45 13.26
N GLU A 189 -5.41 -13.15 13.66
CA GLU A 189 -6.07 -12.96 14.95
C GLU A 189 -5.12 -13.27 16.11
N ASP A 190 -4.42 -14.40 16.05
CA ASP A 190 -3.43 -14.81 17.05
C ASP A 190 -2.32 -13.78 17.23
N LEU A 191 -1.79 -13.23 16.13
CA LEU A 191 -0.77 -12.19 16.16
C LEU A 191 -1.27 -10.89 16.82
N ILE A 192 -2.51 -10.49 16.55
CA ILE A 192 -3.13 -9.31 17.18
C ILE A 192 -3.26 -9.52 18.68
N VAL A 193 -3.78 -10.68 19.11
CA VAL A 193 -3.96 -11.03 20.53
C VAL A 193 -2.61 -11.11 21.23
N LYS A 194 -1.62 -11.76 20.63
CA LYS A 194 -0.26 -11.90 21.18
C LYS A 194 0.40 -10.53 21.38
N LYS A 195 0.30 -9.62 20.39
CA LYS A 195 0.88 -8.28 20.51
C LYS A 195 0.16 -7.44 21.56
N LYS A 196 -1.16 -7.59 21.71
CA LYS A 196 -1.93 -6.92 22.77
C LYS A 196 -1.50 -7.37 24.18
N LYS A 197 -1.14 -8.65 24.36
CA LYS A 197 -0.65 -9.19 25.64
C LYS A 197 0.80 -8.81 26.00
N LYS A 198 1.59 -8.37 25.01
CA LYS A 198 3.00 -7.96 25.20
C LYS A 198 3.13 -6.49 25.67
N LYS A 199 2.05 -5.70 25.53
CA LYS A 199 1.90 -4.38 26.14
C LYS A 199 1.50 -4.51 27.60
#